data_AF-A0A9E2JGK2-F1
#
_entry.id   AF-A0A9E2JGK2-F1
#
_cell.length_a   1.000
_cell.length_b   1.000
_cell.length_c   1.000
_cell.angle_alpha   90.00
_cell.angle_beta   90.00
_cell.angle_gamma   90.00
#
_symmetry.space_group_name_H-M   'P 1'
#
loop_
_entity.id
_entity.type
_entity.pdbx_description
1 polymer ?
#
loop_
_entity_poly.entity_id
_entity_poly.type
_entity_poly.pdbx_seq_one_letter_code
_entity_poly.pdbx_strand_id
1 'polypeptide(L)'
;MIVPSRKHLRLANCVETILEVQGALDVETLDPGLHRRIQGLESTLQAIEIVEVPETDVRRVEEATNRLLQEMRELFSGQAEVRIFQGAMH
;
A
#
# COMPACT_ATOMS: atom_id res chain seq x y z
N MET A 1 24.38 -10.47 0.75
CA MET A 1 23.14 -10.14 0.03
C MET A 1 22.00 -10.64 0.90
N ILE A 2 21.31 -9.74 1.61
CA ILE A 2 20.16 -10.12 2.44
C ILE A 2 18.98 -10.25 1.48
N VAL A 3 18.44 -11.45 1.34
CA VAL A 3 17.25 -11.69 0.51
C VAL A 3 16.03 -11.22 1.32
N PRO A 4 15.22 -10.27 0.81
CA PRO A 4 14.04 -9.80 1.52
C PRO A 4 13.07 -10.96 1.81
N SER A 5 12.52 -10.99 3.02
CA SER A 5 11.55 -12.03 3.37
C SER A 5 10.28 -11.89 2.51
N ARG A 6 9.56 -12.99 2.28
CA ARG A 6 8.27 -12.97 1.54
C ARG A 6 7.26 -11.97 2.12
N LYS A 7 7.29 -11.78 3.45
CA LYS A 7 6.45 -10.81 4.16
C LYS A 7 6.84 -9.37 3.83
N HIS A 8 8.15 -9.10 3.78
CA HIS A 8 8.67 -7.80 3.39
C HIS A 8 8.26 -7.42 1.97
N LEU A 9 8.36 -8.35 1.01
CA LEU A 9 7.89 -8.13 -0.36
C LEU A 9 6.39 -7.82 -0.45
N ARG A 10 5.55 -8.47 0.37
CA ARG A 10 4.10 -8.20 0.40
C ARG A 10 3.80 -6.82 0.97
N LEU A 11 4.44 -6.46 2.08
CA LEU A 11 4.32 -5.13 2.65
C LEU A 11 4.83 -4.06 1.68
N ALA A 12 5.91 -4.33 0.95
CA ALA A 12 6.46 -3.44 -0.07
C ALA A 12 5.45 -3.16 -1.18
N ASN A 13 4.84 -4.21 -1.73
CA ASN A 13 3.78 -4.04 -2.72
C ASN A 13 2.59 -3.23 -2.19
N CYS A 14 2.19 -3.42 -0.93
CA CYS A 14 1.13 -2.61 -0.31
C CYS A 14 1.52 -1.14 -0.20
N VAL A 15 2.76 -0.84 0.23
CA VAL A 15 3.25 0.53 0.36
C VAL A 15 3.36 1.20 -1.00
N GLU A 16 3.92 0.54 -2.01
CA GLU A 16 3.98 1.04 -3.39
C GLU A 16 2.58 1.36 -3.92
N THR A 17 1.63 0.46 -3.73
CA THR A 17 0.22 0.67 -4.13
C THR A 17 -0.37 1.93 -3.50
N ILE A 18 -0.13 2.18 -2.21
CA ILE A 18 -0.63 3.37 -1.50
C ILE A 18 0.03 4.65 -2.06
N LEU A 19 1.30 4.60 -2.43
CA LEU A 19 2.02 5.74 -3.00
C LEU A 19 1.57 6.06 -4.42
N GLU A 20 1.34 5.04 -5.25
CA GLU A 20 0.76 5.21 -6.59
C GLU A 20 -0.62 5.86 -6.52
N VAL A 21 -1.45 5.38 -5.60
CA VAL A 21 -2.74 5.97 -5.23
C VAL A 21 -2.60 7.44 -4.86
N GLN A 22 -1.64 7.77 -3.99
CA GLN A 22 -1.41 9.14 -3.53
C GLN A 22 -0.86 10.05 -4.64
N GLY A 23 -0.11 9.51 -5.60
CA GLY A 23 0.36 10.23 -6.77
C GLY A 23 -0.73 10.47 -7.82
N ALA A 24 -1.72 9.58 -7.90
CA ALA A 24 -2.89 9.73 -8.77
C ALA A 24 -3.93 10.72 -8.21
N LEU A 25 -3.87 11.02 -6.91
CA LEU A 25 -4.70 12.02 -6.26
C LEU A 25 -4.10 13.42 -6.46
N ASP A 26 -4.93 14.38 -6.85
CA ASP A 26 -4.48 15.75 -7.07
C ASP A 26 -4.01 16.37 -5.73
N VAL A 27 -2.73 16.73 -5.66
CA VAL A 27 -2.00 17.06 -4.42
C VAL A 27 -2.62 18.27 -3.70
N GLU A 28 -3.31 19.14 -4.43
CA GLU A 28 -4.00 20.31 -3.86
C GLU A 28 -5.24 19.97 -3.01
N THR A 29 -5.77 18.74 -3.12
CA THR A 29 -6.95 18.29 -2.38
C THR A 29 -6.63 17.38 -1.19
N LEU A 30 -5.38 16.91 -1.08
CA LEU A 30 -4.95 16.03 -0.01
C LEU A 30 -4.54 16.81 1.24
N ASP A 31 -5.03 16.38 2.40
CA ASP A 31 -4.57 16.91 3.68
C ASP A 31 -3.02 16.82 3.78
N PRO A 32 -2.31 17.93 4.03
CA PRO A 32 -0.84 17.92 4.10
C PRO A 32 -0.27 17.02 5.22
N GLY A 33 -1.06 16.72 6.25
CA GLY A 33 -0.72 15.76 7.29
C GLY A 33 -0.78 14.33 6.79
N LEU A 34 -1.84 13.98 6.04
CA LEU A 34 -2.00 12.69 5.39
C LEU A 34 -0.91 12.43 4.35
N HIS A 35 -0.59 13.42 3.52
CA HIS A 35 0.50 13.32 2.54
C HIS A 35 1.85 12.96 3.20
N ARG A 36 2.22 13.68 4.27
CA ARG A 36 3.43 13.38 5.05
C ARG A 36 3.43 11.99 5.67
N ARG A 37 2.27 11.53 6.16
CA ARG A 37 2.14 10.19 6.74
C ARG A 37 2.32 9.09 5.69
N ILE A 38 1.79 9.30 4.48
CA ILE A 38 1.94 8.37 3.35
C ILE A 38 3.40 8.29 2.91
N GLN A 39 4.08 9.44 2.76
CA GLN A 39 5.53 9.47 2.45
C GLN A 39 6.38 8.75 3.51
N GLY A 40 5.96 8.80 4.78
CA GLY A 40 6.63 8.09 5.87
C GLY A 40 6.54 6.56 5.79
N LEU A 41 5.66 6.00 4.95
CA LEU A 41 5.48 4.54 4.83
C LEU A 41 6.72 3.86 4.21
N GLU A 42 7.41 4.50 3.25
CA GLU A 42 8.63 3.94 2.65
C GLU A 42 9.75 3.79 3.69
N SER A 43 9.96 4.84 4.50
CA SER A 43 10.95 4.81 5.58
C SER A 43 10.59 3.77 6.65
N THR A 44 9.30 3.60 6.93
CA THR A 44 8.81 2.57 7.87
C THR A 44 9.03 1.16 7.35
N LEU A 45 8.81 0.94 6.04
CA LEU A 45 9.05 -0.34 5.38
C LEU A 45 10.53 -0.75 5.40
N GLN A 46 11.43 0.22 5.21
CA GLN A 46 12.88 -0.03 5.32
C GLN A 46 13.28 -0.44 6.75
N ALA A 47 12.65 0.13 7.78
CA ALA A 47 12.90 -0.24 9.17
C ALA A 47 12.38 -1.65 9.53
N ILE A 48 11.37 -2.15 8.82
CA ILE A 48 10.78 -3.48 9.04
C ILE A 48 11.74 -4.62 8.65
N GLU A 49 12.74 -4.39 7.79
CA GLU A 49 13.75 -5.42 7.47
C GLU A 49 14.50 -5.96 8.70
N ILE A 50 14.51 -5.19 9.79
CA ILE A 50 15.24 -5.50 11.03
C ILE A 50 14.36 -6.29 12.03
N VAL A 51 13.04 -6.31 11.85
CA VAL A 51 12.08 -6.88 12.82
C VAL A 51 11.22 -7.96 12.18
N GLU A 52 11.13 -9.12 12.82
CA GLU A 52 10.23 -10.18 12.35
C GLU A 52 8.76 -9.74 12.50
N VAL A 53 8.06 -9.57 11.38
CA VAL A 53 6.65 -9.16 11.38
C VAL A 53 5.73 -10.38 11.47
N PRO A 54 4.77 -10.39 12.41
CA PRO A 54 3.73 -11.42 12.47
C PRO A 54 2.90 -11.46 11.17
N GLU A 55 2.53 -12.67 10.73
CA GLU A 55 1.69 -12.84 9.53
C GLU A 55 0.32 -12.14 9.68
N THR A 56 -0.21 -12.07 10.90
CA THR A 56 -1.45 -11.36 11.22
C THR A 56 -1.37 -9.87 10.93
N ASP A 57 -0.21 -9.25 11.15
CA ASP A 57 -0.03 -7.83 10.93
C ASP A 57 0.19 -7.53 9.44
N VAL A 58 0.90 -8.41 8.73
CA VAL A 58 0.99 -8.36 7.26
C VAL A 58 -0.42 -8.39 6.64
N ARG A 59 -1.26 -9.33 7.07
CA ARG A 59 -2.64 -9.43 6.60
C ARG A 59 -3.48 -8.19 6.92
N ARG A 60 -3.31 -7.58 8.09
CA ARG A 60 -4.02 -6.34 8.46
C ARG A 60 -3.67 -5.19 7.52
N VAL A 61 -2.40 -5.07 7.14
CA VAL A 61 -1.94 -4.06 6.17
C VAL A 61 -2.53 -4.34 4.79
N GLU A 62 -2.52 -5.59 4.34
CA GLU A 62 -3.14 -5.99 3.06
C GLU A 62 -4.65 -5.68 3.04
N GLU A 63 -5.37 -6.03 4.10
CA GLU A 63 -6.81 -5.77 4.23
C GLU A 63 -7.11 -4.27 4.24
N ALA A 64 -6.31 -3.46 4.95
CA ALA A 64 -6.46 -2.00 4.95
C ALA A 64 -6.18 -1.39 3.56
N THR A 65 -5.14 -1.88 2.88
CA THR A 65 -4.79 -1.45 1.52
C THR A 65 -5.89 -1.79 0.53
N ASN A 66 -6.47 -2.99 0.62
CA ASN A 66 -7.58 -3.40 -0.22
C ASN A 66 -8.85 -2.56 0.00
N ARG A 67 -9.15 -2.20 1.26
CA ARG A 67 -10.26 -1.28 1.57
C ARG A 67 -10.04 0.09 0.94
N LEU A 68 -8.84 0.66 1.10
CA LEU A 68 -8.48 1.95 0.47
C LEU A 68 -8.68 1.90 -1.05
N LEU A 69 -8.17 0.84 -1.70
CA LEU A 69 -8.34 0.66 -3.14
C LEU A 69 -9.81 0.52 -3.56
N GLN A 70 -10.63 -0.13 -2.74
CA GLN A 70 -12.06 -0.25 -3.01
C GLN A 70 -12.77 1.11 -2.92
N GLU A 71 -12.52 1.86 -1.85
CA GLU A 71 -13.06 3.20 -1.66
C GLU A 71 -12.63 4.13 -2.82
N MET A 72 -11.38 4.03 -3.25
CA MET A 72 -10.90 4.77 -4.41
C MET A 72 -11.60 4.35 -5.69
N ARG A 73 -11.79 3.05 -5.96
CA ARG A 73 -12.58 2.63 -7.13
C ARG A 73 -13.98 3.20 -7.08
N GLU A 74 -14.63 3.24 -5.92
CA GLU A 74 -15.97 3.83 -5.81
C GLU A 74 -15.95 5.32 -6.17
N LEU A 75 -14.94 6.06 -5.71
CA LEU A 75 -14.73 7.48 -6.03
C LEU A 75 -14.36 7.71 -7.52
N PHE A 76 -13.51 6.85 -8.09
CA PHE A 76 -13.02 6.93 -9.46
C PHE A 76 -13.86 6.14 -10.47
N SER A 77 -14.86 5.37 -10.07
CA SER A 77 -15.73 4.62 -11.00
C SER A 77 -16.70 5.50 -11.79
N GLY A 78 -16.66 6.81 -11.57
CA GLY A 78 -17.09 7.79 -12.57
C GLY A 78 -16.16 7.86 -13.80
N GLN A 79 -14.90 7.41 -13.70
CA GLN A 79 -13.86 7.41 -14.73
C GLN A 79 -12.81 6.27 -14.56
N ALA A 80 -13.04 5.18 -15.32
CA ALA A 80 -12.07 4.16 -15.79
C ALA A 80 -11.62 3.00 -14.85
N GLU A 81 -11.55 1.81 -15.48
CA GLU A 81 -11.27 0.48 -14.91
C GLU A 81 -9.89 0.36 -14.24
N VAL A 82 -9.85 0.19 -12.92
CA VAL A 82 -8.65 -0.22 -12.20
C VAL A 82 -8.54 -1.75 -12.21
N ARG A 83 -7.51 -2.31 -12.85
CA ARG A 83 -7.23 -3.76 -12.82
C ARG A 83 -6.86 -4.19 -11.40
N ILE A 84 -7.69 -5.06 -10.81
CA ILE A 84 -7.42 -5.67 -9.49
C ILE A 84 -6.32 -6.72 -9.69
N PHE A 85 -5.21 -6.60 -8.97
CA PHE A 85 -4.21 -7.66 -8.92
C PHE A 85 -4.77 -8.85 -8.13
N GLN A 86 -5.31 -9.85 -8.84
CA GLN A 86 -5.64 -11.16 -8.25
C GLN A 86 -4.36 -11.99 -8.22
N GLY A 87 -3.75 -12.07 -7.04
CA GLY A 87 -2.64 -12.99 -6.80
C GLY A 87 -3.07 -14.43 -7.06
N ALA A 88 -2.49 -15.03 -8.10
CA ALA A 88 -2.65 -16.45 -8.40
C ALA A 88 -2.05 -17.28 -7.26
N MET A 89 -2.87 -18.16 -6.66
CA MET A 89 -2.37 -19.28 -5.88
C MET A 89 -1.77 -20.30 -6.85
N HIS A 90 -0.50 -20.63 -6.66
CA HIS A 90 0.12 -21.88 -7.09
C HIS A 90 1.05 -22.37 -5.97
#